data_AF-A0A063ZQW2-F1
#
_entry.id   AF-A0A063ZQW2-F1
#
_cell.length_a   1.000
_cell.length_b   1.000
_cell.length_c   1.000
_cell.angle_alpha   90.00
_cell.angle_beta   90.00
_cell.angle_gamma   90.00
#
_symmetry.space_group_name_H-M   'P 1'
#
loop_
_entity.id
_entity.type
_entity.pdbx_description
1 polymer ?
#
loop_
_entity_poly.entity_id
_entity_poly.type
_entity_poly.pdbx_seq_one_letter_code
_entity_poly.pdbx_strand_id
1 'polypeptide(L)'
;MTRAVWIKADDTVGDWDDRRERITTALEAGADWVLVDEDDVERVRELGDINVAAFRTDGDVTLIDDAEDETTTAQPDTVVVGKEGEGDGTVDLPNDFSGSADLSTLRRNGTVDWGSYVRILGKEYEEFAETSATEAEYTIVAGEDWTIIPLENLIARIGEETTLVAGVTSADGAKTAFETLEIGADAVLLDSDDPDEIRRTVEVRDEAERENLDLEYAEVVDIEQIGSADRVCVDTGSLLEHDEGMLVGSMSRGLVFVHAETAKSPYVASRPFRVNAGAVHAYVRTPDGGTKYLSELQSGDEVQLVDLEGNTREAIVGRVKIEKRPMFRVALETDDGDHIETLLQNAETIKVPTAEGRTAVTDLEAGDHLLLYYEDTARHFGEAVEESIIEK
;
A
#
# COMPACT_ATOMS: atom_id res chain seq x y z
N MET A 1 -4.18 5.91 9.39
CA MET A 1 -5.17 4.90 8.96
C MET A 1 -4.69 4.33 7.64
N THR A 2 -5.02 3.07 7.34
CA THR A 2 -4.68 2.40 6.08
C THR A 2 -5.51 3.06 4.97
N ARG A 3 -4.87 3.50 3.89
CA ARG A 3 -5.55 4.08 2.73
C ARG A 3 -6.41 3.01 2.06
N ALA A 4 -7.55 3.38 1.50
CA ALA A 4 -8.44 2.41 0.85
C ALA A 4 -8.85 2.81 -0.59
N VAL A 5 -9.13 1.80 -1.41
CA VAL A 5 -9.68 1.94 -2.77
C VAL A 5 -11.06 1.31 -2.82
N TRP A 6 -12.04 2.15 -3.14
CA TRP A 6 -13.43 1.80 -3.37
C TRP A 6 -13.70 1.82 -4.87
N ILE A 7 -14.42 0.83 -5.37
CA ILE A 7 -14.83 0.77 -6.79
C ILE A 7 -16.32 1.02 -6.89
N LYS A 8 -16.72 2.06 -7.63
CA LYS A 8 -18.13 2.34 -7.92
C LYS A 8 -18.67 1.31 -8.90
N ALA A 9 -19.76 0.64 -8.56
CA ALA A 9 -20.40 -0.39 -9.37
C ALA A 9 -21.93 -0.39 -9.15
N ASP A 10 -22.53 0.79 -9.16
CA ASP A 10 -23.97 1.02 -9.06
C ASP A 10 -24.65 1.03 -10.46
N ASP A 11 -25.97 1.17 -10.51
CA ASP A 11 -26.78 1.11 -11.73
C ASP A 11 -26.43 2.14 -12.81
N THR A 12 -25.74 3.22 -12.45
CA THR A 12 -25.25 4.22 -13.41
C THR A 12 -24.11 3.72 -14.29
N VAL A 13 -23.44 2.62 -13.89
CA VAL A 13 -22.35 1.99 -14.66
C VAL A 13 -22.87 1.26 -15.90
N GLY A 14 -24.01 0.60 -15.79
CA GLY A 14 -24.50 -0.28 -16.84
C GLY A 14 -25.39 -1.38 -16.30
N ASP A 15 -25.56 -2.45 -17.07
CA ASP A 15 -26.32 -3.60 -16.60
C ASP A 15 -25.52 -4.47 -15.62
N TRP A 16 -26.11 -5.56 -15.15
CA TRP A 16 -25.45 -6.45 -14.19
C TRP A 16 -24.16 -7.08 -14.74
N ASP A 17 -24.07 -7.34 -16.06
CA ASP A 17 -22.84 -7.90 -16.63
C ASP A 17 -21.69 -6.88 -16.56
N ASP A 18 -21.97 -5.60 -16.86
CA ASP A 18 -21.00 -4.50 -16.74
C ASP A 18 -20.53 -4.34 -15.28
N ARG A 19 -21.48 -4.28 -14.33
CA ARG A 19 -21.19 -4.16 -12.89
C ARG A 19 -20.39 -5.35 -12.38
N ARG A 20 -20.78 -6.57 -12.77
CA ARG A 20 -20.09 -7.81 -12.38
C ARG A 20 -18.64 -7.83 -12.88
N GLU A 21 -18.39 -7.42 -14.12
CA GLU A 21 -17.02 -7.36 -14.67
C GLU A 21 -16.14 -6.40 -13.85
N ARG A 22 -16.68 -5.24 -13.51
CA ARG A 22 -16.01 -4.24 -12.67
C ARG A 22 -15.72 -4.77 -11.26
N ILE A 23 -16.69 -5.40 -10.60
CA ILE A 23 -16.53 -6.01 -9.26
C ILE A 23 -15.52 -7.18 -9.29
N THR A 24 -15.58 -8.03 -10.31
CA THR A 24 -14.64 -9.15 -10.46
C THR A 24 -13.21 -8.63 -10.61
N THR A 25 -13.03 -7.58 -11.41
CA THR A 25 -11.73 -6.93 -11.56
C THR A 25 -11.25 -6.30 -10.25
N ALA A 26 -12.15 -5.66 -9.48
CA ALA A 26 -11.84 -5.11 -8.17
C ALA A 26 -11.32 -6.17 -7.19
N LEU A 27 -12.01 -7.32 -7.12
CA LEU A 27 -11.61 -8.49 -6.34
C LEU A 27 -10.23 -9.02 -6.76
N GLU A 28 -9.99 -9.16 -8.07
CA GLU A 28 -8.72 -9.65 -8.60
C GLU A 28 -7.56 -8.67 -8.38
N ALA A 29 -7.83 -7.36 -8.42
CA ALA A 29 -6.85 -6.32 -8.21
C ALA A 29 -6.54 -6.08 -6.72
N GLY A 30 -7.39 -6.56 -5.80
CA GLY A 30 -7.22 -6.33 -4.36
C GLY A 30 -7.74 -4.97 -3.90
N ALA A 31 -8.82 -4.47 -4.50
CA ALA A 31 -9.56 -3.32 -3.97
C ALA A 31 -10.24 -3.67 -2.64
N ASP A 32 -10.44 -2.66 -1.78
CA ASP A 32 -10.93 -2.87 -0.41
C ASP A 32 -12.46 -2.92 -0.34
N TRP A 33 -13.12 -2.12 -1.18
CA TRP A 33 -14.56 -1.90 -1.15
C TRP A 33 -15.17 -1.84 -2.56
N VAL A 34 -16.44 -2.23 -2.65
CA VAL A 34 -17.31 -1.91 -3.78
C VAL A 34 -18.52 -1.13 -3.32
N LEU A 35 -18.90 -0.11 -4.07
CA LEU A 35 -20.10 0.70 -3.83
C LEU A 35 -21.16 0.34 -4.88
N VAL A 36 -22.25 -0.29 -4.45
CA VAL A 36 -23.31 -0.83 -5.30
C VAL A 36 -24.69 -0.30 -4.86
N ASP A 37 -25.77 -0.71 -5.53
CA ASP A 37 -27.13 -0.50 -5.03
C ASP A 37 -27.56 -1.64 -4.08
N GLU A 38 -28.51 -1.36 -3.18
CA GLU A 38 -28.98 -2.32 -2.16
C GLU A 38 -29.47 -3.66 -2.77
N ASP A 39 -30.05 -3.62 -3.98
CA ASP A 39 -30.52 -4.80 -4.72
C ASP A 39 -29.39 -5.76 -5.17
N ASP A 40 -28.16 -5.27 -5.31
CA ASP A 40 -27.04 -6.04 -5.83
C ASP A 40 -26.16 -6.68 -4.73
N VAL A 41 -26.38 -6.34 -3.45
CA VAL A 41 -25.56 -6.79 -2.31
C VAL A 41 -25.44 -8.32 -2.25
N GLU A 42 -26.56 -9.05 -2.36
CA GLU A 42 -26.56 -10.52 -2.29
C GLU A 42 -25.69 -11.12 -3.41
N ARG A 43 -25.81 -10.58 -4.63
CA ARG A 43 -25.06 -11.07 -5.79
C ARG A 43 -23.57 -10.78 -5.69
N VAL A 44 -23.19 -9.63 -5.13
CA VAL A 44 -21.79 -9.28 -4.88
C VAL A 44 -21.14 -10.27 -3.94
N ARG A 45 -21.84 -10.64 -2.84
CA ARG A 45 -21.36 -11.64 -1.88
C ARG A 45 -21.16 -13.04 -2.47
N GLU A 46 -21.86 -13.37 -3.56
CA GLU A 46 -21.64 -14.62 -4.30
C GLU A 46 -20.34 -14.62 -5.14
N LEU A 47 -19.80 -13.44 -5.49
CA LEU A 47 -18.60 -13.31 -6.33
C LEU A 47 -17.30 -13.52 -5.55
N GLY A 48 -17.25 -13.07 -4.29
CA GLY A 48 -16.04 -13.15 -3.48
C GLY A 48 -16.14 -12.40 -2.16
N ASP A 49 -15.03 -12.42 -1.42
CA ASP A 49 -14.89 -11.71 -0.16
C ASP A 49 -14.33 -10.30 -0.42
N ILE A 50 -15.18 -9.30 -0.28
CA ILE A 50 -14.88 -7.87 -0.39
C ILE A 50 -15.89 -7.09 0.45
N ASN A 51 -15.48 -5.94 0.99
CA ASN A 51 -16.40 -5.09 1.73
C ASN A 51 -17.42 -4.45 0.76
N VAL A 52 -18.70 -4.46 1.14
CA VAL A 52 -19.80 -3.99 0.32
C VAL A 52 -20.46 -2.78 0.97
N ALA A 53 -20.32 -1.63 0.33
CA ALA A 53 -21.11 -0.45 0.62
C ALA A 53 -22.30 -0.39 -0.35
N ALA A 54 -23.49 -0.07 0.15
CA ALA A 54 -24.70 -0.04 -0.67
C ALA A 54 -25.44 1.28 -0.57
N PHE A 55 -25.79 1.87 -1.70
CA PHE A 55 -26.69 3.01 -1.76
C PHE A 55 -28.09 2.61 -1.29
N ARG A 56 -28.65 3.40 -0.38
CA ARG A 56 -30.04 3.33 0.02
C ARG A 56 -30.78 4.57 -0.49
N THR A 57 -31.75 4.34 -1.37
CA THR A 57 -32.66 5.38 -1.87
C THR A 57 -33.95 5.42 -1.05
N ASP A 58 -34.40 6.60 -0.65
CA ASP A 58 -35.59 6.83 0.20
C ASP A 58 -36.92 6.33 -0.42
N GLY A 59 -36.91 5.84 -1.67
CA GLY A 59 -38.04 5.16 -2.29
C GLY A 59 -38.41 3.83 -1.63
N ASP A 60 -37.48 3.22 -0.88
CA ASP A 60 -37.66 1.93 -0.20
C ASP A 60 -37.82 2.08 1.32
N VAL A 61 -38.40 3.20 1.78
CA VAL A 61 -38.94 3.35 3.13
C VAL A 61 -40.22 2.52 3.26
N THR A 62 -40.14 1.22 2.96
CA THR A 62 -41.06 0.26 3.55
C THR A 62 -40.58 0.04 4.97
N LEU A 63 -41.15 0.85 5.87
CA LEU A 63 -41.28 0.61 7.30
C LEU A 63 -40.53 -0.65 7.80
N ILE A 64 -39.31 -0.47 8.31
CA ILE A 64 -38.82 -1.36 9.37
C ILE A 64 -39.60 -0.96 10.64
N ASP A 65 -40.92 -1.19 10.60
CA ASP A 65 -41.75 -1.34 11.78
C ASP A 65 -41.86 -2.86 11.99
N ASP A 66 -41.07 -3.38 12.94
CA ASP A 66 -41.42 -4.50 13.82
C ASP A 66 -42.35 -5.61 13.25
N ALA A 67 -42.03 -6.18 12.09
CA ALA A 67 -42.65 -7.41 11.62
C ALA A 67 -41.63 -8.28 10.90
N GLU A 68 -41.52 -9.50 11.41
CA GLU A 68 -40.82 -10.66 10.85
C GLU A 68 -41.15 -10.86 9.36
N ASP A 69 -40.45 -10.17 8.45
CA ASP A 69 -40.25 -10.68 7.10
C ASP A 69 -38.91 -11.43 7.09
N GLU A 70 -39.01 -12.75 7.25
CA GLU A 70 -37.94 -13.74 7.05
C GLU A 70 -37.51 -13.81 5.57
N THR A 71 -37.19 -12.68 4.93
CA THR A 71 -36.35 -12.67 3.74
C THR A 71 -34.95 -12.29 4.20
N THR A 72 -34.07 -13.28 4.16
CA THR A 72 -32.63 -13.14 4.36
C THR A 72 -32.02 -12.28 3.24
N THR A 73 -32.32 -10.98 3.20
CA THR A 73 -31.59 -10.04 2.35
C THR A 73 -30.20 -9.87 2.96
N ALA A 74 -29.17 -10.19 2.19
CA ALA A 74 -27.79 -9.99 2.61
C ALA A 74 -27.59 -8.53 3.02
N GLN A 75 -27.04 -8.30 4.22
CA GLN A 75 -26.76 -6.94 4.69
C GLN A 75 -25.42 -6.44 4.12
N PRO A 76 -25.35 -5.18 3.67
CA PRO A 76 -24.07 -4.56 3.33
C PRO A 76 -23.25 -4.30 4.60
N ASP A 77 -21.94 -4.11 4.43
CA ASP A 77 -21.05 -3.71 5.52
C ASP A 77 -21.24 -2.23 5.87
N THR A 78 -21.66 -1.41 4.91
CA THR A 78 -21.99 0.01 5.12
C THR A 78 -23.18 0.41 4.26
N VAL A 79 -24.08 1.22 4.82
CA VAL A 79 -25.19 1.82 4.07
C VAL A 79 -24.86 3.26 3.73
N VAL A 80 -24.93 3.61 2.45
CA VAL A 80 -24.60 4.94 1.92
C VAL A 80 -25.87 5.71 1.55
N VAL A 81 -26.00 6.92 2.08
CA VAL A 81 -27.16 7.81 1.87
C VAL A 81 -26.74 9.02 1.04
N GLY A 82 -27.59 9.45 0.10
CA GLY A 82 -27.41 10.69 -0.67
C GLY A 82 -27.57 10.53 -2.18
N LYS A 83 -27.55 9.29 -2.70
CA LYS A 83 -27.93 8.98 -4.08
C LYS A 83 -29.44 9.13 -4.25
N GLU A 84 -29.86 9.76 -5.34
CA GLU A 84 -31.24 10.19 -5.61
C GLU A 84 -31.85 11.07 -4.50
N GLY A 85 -30.99 11.74 -3.72
CA GLY A 85 -31.35 12.46 -2.50
C GLY A 85 -30.88 13.91 -2.50
N GLU A 86 -30.68 14.45 -1.30
CA GLU A 86 -30.17 15.82 -1.12
C GLU A 86 -28.67 15.88 -1.45
N GLY A 87 -27.92 14.83 -1.11
CA GLY A 87 -26.47 14.73 -1.29
C GLY A 87 -26.00 14.80 -2.75
N ASP A 88 -26.74 14.24 -3.71
CA ASP A 88 -26.39 14.26 -5.13
C ASP A 88 -27.09 15.36 -5.95
N GLY A 89 -27.98 16.13 -5.30
CA GLY A 89 -28.73 17.23 -5.89
C GLY A 89 -29.99 16.83 -6.66
N THR A 90 -30.44 15.58 -6.55
CA THR A 90 -31.76 15.16 -7.08
C THR A 90 -32.90 15.82 -6.31
N VAL A 91 -32.72 16.01 -5.00
CA VAL A 91 -33.59 16.79 -4.11
C VAL A 91 -32.85 18.06 -3.66
N ASP A 92 -33.55 19.19 -3.64
CA ASP A 92 -32.96 20.46 -3.19
C ASP A 92 -32.57 20.40 -1.70
N LEU A 93 -31.37 20.88 -1.37
CA LEU A 93 -30.93 21.02 0.02
C LEU A 93 -31.88 21.95 0.82
N PRO A 94 -32.20 21.61 2.08
CA PRO A 94 -32.99 22.48 2.93
C PRO A 94 -32.17 23.71 3.35
N ASN A 95 -32.86 24.85 3.58
CA ASN A 95 -32.21 26.07 4.10
C ASN A 95 -31.57 25.88 5.49
N ASP A 96 -31.99 24.84 6.22
CA ASP A 96 -31.43 24.41 7.49
C ASP A 96 -31.32 22.88 7.48
N PHE A 97 -30.09 22.38 7.69
CA PHE A 97 -29.75 20.96 7.68
C PHE A 97 -30.44 20.16 8.78
N SER A 98 -31.05 20.80 9.79
CA SER A 98 -31.91 20.10 10.75
C SER A 98 -33.12 19.40 10.11
N GLY A 99 -33.56 19.86 8.94
CA GLY A 99 -34.66 19.28 8.17
C GLY A 99 -34.25 18.34 7.05
N SER A 100 -32.95 18.04 6.91
CA SER A 100 -32.43 17.17 5.86
C SER A 100 -32.93 15.73 6.05
N ALA A 101 -33.44 15.14 4.97
CA ALA A 101 -33.83 13.74 4.95
C ALA A 101 -32.62 12.82 5.09
N ASP A 102 -31.54 13.12 4.34
CA ASP A 102 -30.30 12.35 4.34
C ASP A 102 -29.66 12.33 5.75
N LEU A 103 -29.48 13.51 6.36
CA LEU A 103 -28.93 13.61 7.72
C LEU A 103 -29.85 12.98 8.77
N SER A 104 -31.16 13.07 8.58
CA SER A 104 -32.12 12.39 9.48
C SER A 104 -31.99 10.87 9.41
N THR A 105 -31.61 10.34 8.25
CA THR A 105 -31.32 8.91 8.07
C THR A 105 -29.98 8.53 8.68
N LEU A 106 -28.91 9.31 8.46
CA LEU A 106 -27.59 9.09 9.07
C LEU A 106 -27.64 9.11 10.61
N ARG A 107 -28.47 9.96 11.19
CA ARG A 107 -28.69 10.04 12.65
C ARG A 107 -29.44 8.85 13.25
N ARG A 108 -29.98 7.94 12.43
CA ARG A 108 -30.69 6.77 12.96
C ARG A 108 -29.69 5.79 13.56
N ASN A 109 -29.91 5.44 14.81
CA ASN A 109 -29.18 4.33 15.43
C ASN A 109 -29.51 3.03 14.70
N GLY A 110 -28.52 2.48 13.99
CA GLY A 110 -28.59 1.19 13.31
C GLY A 110 -27.54 0.22 13.84
N THR A 111 -27.57 -1.01 13.33
CA THR A 111 -26.54 -2.04 13.57
C THR A 111 -25.43 -2.03 12.52
N VAL A 112 -25.53 -1.17 11.50
CA VAL A 112 -24.60 -1.07 10.36
C VAL A 112 -24.01 0.33 10.34
N ASP A 113 -22.76 0.45 9.89
CA ASP A 113 -22.07 1.72 9.74
C ASP A 113 -22.69 2.53 8.60
N TRP A 114 -22.76 3.85 8.79
CA TRP A 114 -23.40 4.76 7.86
C TRP A 114 -22.37 5.55 7.05
N GLY A 115 -22.58 5.60 5.75
CA GLY A 115 -21.84 6.46 4.82
C GLY A 115 -22.73 7.56 4.26
N SER A 116 -22.15 8.72 3.98
CA SER A 116 -22.78 9.79 3.21
C SER A 116 -22.18 9.88 1.81
N TYR A 117 -22.99 10.19 0.81
CA TYR A 117 -22.56 10.46 -0.56
C TYR A 117 -22.99 11.87 -0.95
N VAL A 118 -22.01 12.72 -1.24
CA VAL A 118 -22.24 14.12 -1.58
C VAL A 118 -21.54 14.47 -2.88
N ARG A 119 -22.30 14.95 -3.86
CA ARG A 119 -21.76 15.57 -5.07
C ARG A 119 -21.47 17.03 -4.79
N ILE A 120 -20.24 17.48 -5.00
CA ILE A 120 -19.84 18.86 -4.74
C ILE A 120 -20.25 19.73 -5.93
N LEU A 121 -21.52 20.16 -5.92
CA LEU A 121 -22.12 21.03 -6.95
C LEU A 121 -21.93 22.53 -6.66
N GLY A 122 -21.40 22.85 -5.48
CA GLY A 122 -21.17 24.21 -5.02
C GLY A 122 -20.84 24.27 -3.54
N LYS A 123 -20.67 25.49 -3.02
CA LYS A 123 -20.24 25.71 -1.63
C LYS A 123 -21.22 25.14 -0.59
N GLU A 124 -22.52 25.19 -0.86
CA GLU A 124 -23.53 24.63 0.04
C GLU A 124 -23.42 23.10 0.19
N TYR A 125 -22.95 22.40 -0.84
CA TYR A 125 -22.68 20.96 -0.79
C TYR A 125 -21.37 20.63 -0.04
N GLU A 126 -20.39 21.53 -0.05
CA GLU A 126 -19.21 21.39 0.83
C GLU A 126 -19.62 21.50 2.31
N GLU A 127 -20.45 22.49 2.65
CA GLU A 127 -20.97 22.69 4.02
C GLU A 127 -21.88 21.50 4.43
N PHE A 128 -22.62 20.93 3.48
CA PHE A 128 -23.40 19.72 3.70
C PHE A 128 -22.52 18.50 3.96
N ALA A 129 -21.47 18.27 3.16
CA ALA A 129 -20.51 17.20 3.37
C ALA A 129 -19.83 17.29 4.74
N GLU A 130 -19.45 18.50 5.18
CA GLU A 130 -18.91 18.73 6.53
C GLU A 130 -19.90 18.33 7.63
N THR A 131 -21.18 18.65 7.45
CA THR A 131 -22.21 18.28 8.42
C THR A 131 -22.44 16.78 8.44
N SER A 132 -22.51 16.15 7.27
CA SER A 132 -22.65 14.71 7.11
C SER A 132 -21.50 13.93 7.74
N ALA A 133 -20.27 14.45 7.64
CA ALA A 133 -19.09 13.84 8.25
C ALA A 133 -19.18 13.68 9.77
N THR A 134 -19.91 14.55 10.46
CA THR A 134 -20.10 14.43 11.93
C THR A 134 -21.08 13.33 12.32
N GLU A 135 -21.85 12.80 11.37
CA GLU A 135 -22.92 11.83 11.59
C GLU A 135 -22.66 10.49 10.87
N ALA A 136 -21.64 10.42 10.00
CA ALA A 136 -21.32 9.28 9.15
C ALA A 136 -19.88 8.80 9.36
N GLU A 137 -19.68 7.48 9.38
CA GLU A 137 -18.35 6.88 9.45
C GLU A 137 -17.55 7.07 8.16
N TYR A 138 -18.24 7.08 7.02
CA TYR A 138 -17.65 7.33 5.71
C TYR A 138 -18.31 8.56 5.08
N THR A 139 -17.51 9.47 4.54
CA THR A 139 -18.02 10.62 3.78
C THR A 139 -17.43 10.58 2.38
N ILE A 140 -18.26 10.20 1.42
CA ILE A 140 -17.91 10.07 0.02
C ILE A 140 -18.20 11.40 -0.67
N VAL A 141 -17.18 12.03 -1.24
CA VAL A 141 -17.30 13.30 -1.96
C VAL A 141 -16.89 13.11 -3.42
N ALA A 142 -17.75 13.48 -4.36
CA ALA A 142 -17.49 13.37 -5.79
C ALA A 142 -17.72 14.71 -6.49
N GLY A 143 -16.85 15.09 -7.44
CA GLY A 143 -17.00 16.35 -8.15
C GLY A 143 -18.17 16.34 -9.12
N GLU A 144 -18.62 17.53 -9.52
CA GLU A 144 -19.50 17.66 -10.68
C GLU A 144 -18.81 17.05 -11.92
N ASP A 145 -19.54 16.22 -12.66
CA ASP A 145 -19.04 15.42 -13.78
C ASP A 145 -17.75 14.62 -13.47
N TRP A 146 -17.55 14.20 -12.21
CA TRP A 146 -16.34 13.49 -11.76
C TRP A 146 -15.03 14.26 -11.94
N THR A 147 -15.11 15.59 -12.01
CA THR A 147 -13.94 16.46 -12.05
C THR A 147 -13.21 16.42 -10.70
N ILE A 148 -11.88 16.54 -10.72
CA ILE A 148 -11.05 16.64 -9.51
C ILE A 148 -11.56 17.82 -8.65
N ILE A 149 -12.04 17.50 -7.44
CA ILE A 149 -12.46 18.48 -6.45
C ILE A 149 -11.20 19.08 -5.80
N PRO A 150 -11.17 20.39 -5.49
CA PRO A 150 -10.17 20.97 -4.59
C PRO A 150 -10.32 20.38 -3.18
N LEU A 151 -9.74 19.20 -2.97
CA LEU A 151 -9.91 18.39 -1.77
C LEU A 151 -9.28 19.04 -0.52
N GLU A 152 -8.34 19.97 -0.72
CA GLU A 152 -7.62 20.70 0.32
C GLU A 152 -8.55 21.27 1.40
N ASN A 153 -9.63 21.95 0.99
CA ASN A 153 -10.55 22.59 1.92
C ASN A 153 -11.43 21.58 2.66
N LEU A 154 -11.74 20.44 2.05
CA LEU A 154 -12.56 19.39 2.65
C LEU A 154 -11.73 18.60 3.65
N ILE A 155 -10.51 18.16 3.30
CA ILE A 155 -9.57 17.52 4.22
C ILE A 155 -9.34 18.39 5.45
N ALA A 156 -9.09 19.69 5.27
CA ALA A 156 -8.80 20.59 6.38
C ALA A 156 -9.99 20.84 7.33
N ARG A 157 -11.24 20.70 6.85
CA ARG A 157 -12.46 20.97 7.64
C ARG A 157 -13.09 19.72 8.22
N ILE A 158 -13.07 18.63 7.47
CA ILE A 158 -13.62 17.33 7.85
C ILE A 158 -12.64 16.59 8.77
N GLY A 159 -11.33 16.66 8.49
CA GLY A 159 -10.29 16.09 9.35
C GLY A 159 -10.54 14.61 9.70
N GLU A 160 -10.32 14.26 10.97
CA GLU A 160 -10.46 12.91 11.52
C GLU A 160 -11.91 12.55 11.94
N GLU A 161 -12.91 13.38 11.62
CA GLU A 161 -14.31 13.15 12.04
C GLU A 161 -14.96 11.95 11.33
N THR A 162 -14.46 11.59 10.15
CA THR A 162 -14.98 10.53 9.27
C THR A 162 -13.84 9.96 8.42
N THR A 163 -14.05 8.81 7.79
CA THR A 163 -13.19 8.34 6.69
C THR A 163 -13.58 9.09 5.41
N LEU A 164 -12.73 10.00 4.93
CA LEU A 164 -13.01 10.78 3.73
C LEU A 164 -12.67 9.97 2.47
N VAL A 165 -13.69 9.69 1.65
CA VAL A 165 -13.56 8.95 0.40
C VAL A 165 -13.70 9.90 -0.80
N ALA A 166 -12.61 10.16 -1.51
CA ALA A 166 -12.59 11.09 -2.65
C ALA A 166 -12.91 10.41 -3.98
N GLY A 167 -13.92 10.89 -4.71
CA GLY A 167 -14.29 10.41 -6.03
C GLY A 167 -13.22 10.74 -7.09
N VAL A 168 -12.78 9.74 -7.85
CA VAL A 168 -11.75 9.84 -8.89
C VAL A 168 -12.12 8.98 -10.10
N THR A 169 -11.51 9.25 -11.26
CA THR A 169 -11.76 8.49 -12.50
C THR A 169 -10.51 7.83 -13.07
N SER A 170 -9.36 7.95 -12.39
CA SER A 170 -8.08 7.42 -12.85
C SER A 170 -7.10 7.25 -11.69
N ALA A 171 -6.07 6.43 -11.89
CA ALA A 171 -4.98 6.25 -10.95
C ALA A 171 -4.22 7.55 -10.65
N ASP A 172 -4.00 8.42 -11.65
CA ASP A 172 -3.37 9.73 -11.46
C ASP A 172 -4.21 10.64 -10.54
N GLY A 173 -5.53 10.58 -10.68
CA GLY A 173 -6.47 11.27 -9.79
C GLY A 173 -6.40 10.72 -8.36
N ALA A 174 -6.33 9.39 -8.21
CA ALA A 174 -6.17 8.75 -6.90
C ALA A 174 -4.85 9.15 -6.22
N LYS A 175 -3.75 9.16 -6.98
CA LYS A 175 -2.43 9.59 -6.49
C LYS A 175 -2.48 11.01 -5.96
N THR A 176 -3.05 11.92 -6.75
CA THR A 176 -3.24 13.32 -6.34
C THR A 176 -4.06 13.42 -5.05
N ALA A 177 -5.14 12.63 -4.92
CA ALA A 177 -5.97 12.63 -3.71
C ALA A 177 -5.22 12.14 -2.47
N PHE A 178 -4.41 11.08 -2.59
CA PHE A 178 -3.61 10.54 -1.48
C PHE A 178 -2.43 11.43 -1.06
N GLU A 179 -1.90 12.26 -1.96
CA GLU A 179 -0.76 13.17 -1.69
C GLU A 179 -1.19 14.57 -1.22
N THR A 180 -2.47 14.92 -1.31
CA THR A 180 -2.97 16.28 -1.02
C THR A 180 -2.73 16.70 0.44
N LEU A 181 -2.10 17.87 0.65
CA LEU A 181 -1.81 18.46 1.98
C LEU A 181 -0.96 17.60 2.93
N GLU A 182 -0.16 16.65 2.43
CA GLU A 182 0.66 15.69 3.23
C GLU A 182 -0.17 14.74 4.13
N ILE A 183 -1.46 14.98 4.29
CA ILE A 183 -2.42 14.13 5.02
C ILE A 183 -3.14 13.19 4.04
N GLY A 184 -3.54 13.69 2.87
CA GLY A 184 -4.26 12.95 1.84
C GLY A 184 -5.72 12.67 2.18
N ALA A 185 -6.47 12.11 1.23
CA ALA A 185 -7.72 11.42 1.51
C ALA A 185 -7.45 10.08 2.22
N ASP A 186 -8.36 9.64 3.10
CA ASP A 186 -8.29 8.29 3.68
C ASP A 186 -8.58 7.21 2.64
N ALA A 187 -9.46 7.51 1.67
CA ALA A 187 -9.79 6.57 0.61
C ALA A 187 -10.15 7.28 -0.69
N VAL A 188 -10.22 6.52 -1.78
CA VAL A 188 -10.71 6.99 -3.07
C VAL A 188 -11.85 6.11 -3.58
N LEU A 189 -12.84 6.70 -4.24
CA LEU A 189 -13.89 6.01 -4.98
C LEU A 189 -13.62 6.15 -6.48
N LEU A 190 -13.12 5.09 -7.10
CA LEU A 190 -12.84 5.04 -8.54
C LEU A 190 -14.12 4.74 -9.34
N ASP A 191 -14.44 5.61 -10.29
CA ASP A 191 -15.39 5.35 -11.37
C ASP A 191 -14.64 5.14 -12.69
N SER A 192 -14.39 3.88 -13.05
CA SER A 192 -13.74 3.50 -14.31
C SER A 192 -14.15 2.10 -14.74
N ASP A 193 -14.38 1.93 -16.05
CA ASP A 193 -14.61 0.64 -16.71
C ASP A 193 -13.31 -0.04 -17.16
N ASP A 194 -12.17 0.65 -17.08
CA ASP A 194 -10.89 0.12 -17.55
C ASP A 194 -10.25 -0.75 -16.46
N PRO A 195 -10.10 -2.08 -16.68
CA PRO A 195 -9.46 -2.95 -15.71
C PRO A 195 -8.03 -2.56 -15.36
N ASP A 196 -7.30 -1.94 -16.30
CA ASP A 196 -5.94 -1.49 -16.07
C ASP A 196 -5.88 -0.20 -15.24
N GLU A 197 -6.92 0.63 -15.25
CA GLU A 197 -7.04 1.77 -14.32
C GLU A 197 -7.39 1.29 -12.90
N ILE A 198 -8.24 0.26 -12.76
CA ILE A 198 -8.55 -0.34 -11.45
C ILE A 198 -7.26 -0.88 -10.80
N ARG A 199 -6.49 -1.68 -11.55
CA ARG A 199 -5.20 -2.24 -11.08
C ARG A 199 -4.22 -1.13 -10.70
N ARG A 200 -4.03 -0.13 -11.57
CA ARG A 200 -3.12 1.00 -11.28
C ARG A 200 -3.56 1.82 -10.07
N THR A 201 -4.85 1.97 -9.84
CA THR A 201 -5.36 2.71 -8.67
C THR A 201 -5.07 1.98 -7.36
N VAL A 202 -5.19 0.64 -7.36
CA VAL A 202 -4.77 -0.20 -6.25
C VAL A 202 -3.26 -0.12 -6.04
N GLU A 203 -2.46 -0.18 -7.11
CA GLU A 203 -1.00 0.00 -7.02
C GLU A 203 -0.63 1.35 -6.38
N VAL A 204 -1.31 2.43 -6.76
CA VAL A 204 -1.12 3.78 -6.19
C VAL A 204 -1.46 3.82 -4.69
N ARG A 205 -2.53 3.16 -4.24
CA ARG A 205 -2.85 3.02 -2.81
C ARG A 205 -1.72 2.32 -2.09
N ASP A 206 -1.31 1.16 -2.60
CA ASP A 206 -0.27 0.36 -1.97
C ASP A 206 1.06 1.12 -1.92
N GLU A 207 1.42 1.85 -2.97
CA GLU A 207 2.61 2.72 -3.00
C GLU A 207 2.53 3.83 -1.96
N ALA A 208 1.36 4.44 -1.78
CA ALA A 208 1.20 5.53 -0.84
C ALA A 208 1.45 5.08 0.61
N GLU A 209 1.14 3.82 0.95
CA GLU A 209 1.40 3.26 2.29
C GLU A 209 2.85 2.86 2.53
N ARG A 210 3.61 2.66 1.46
CA ARG A 210 4.99 2.19 1.56
C ARG A 210 5.89 3.33 1.98
N GLU A 211 6.83 3.01 2.86
CA GLU A 211 7.92 3.95 3.15
C GLU A 211 8.82 4.11 1.92
N ASN A 212 9.34 5.31 1.74
CA ASN A 212 10.46 5.56 0.84
C ASN A 212 11.71 5.75 1.71
N LEU A 213 12.78 5.01 1.37
CA LEU A 213 14.01 5.00 2.13
C LEU A 213 15.03 5.94 1.50
N ASP A 214 15.62 6.83 2.30
CA ASP A 214 16.78 7.60 1.92
C ASP A 214 18.01 6.67 1.87
N LEU A 215 18.40 6.27 0.66
CA LEU A 215 19.60 5.47 0.43
C LEU A 215 20.81 6.38 0.19
N GLU A 216 21.95 6.00 0.74
CA GLU A 216 23.20 6.73 0.59
C GLU A 216 24.33 5.82 0.07
N TYR A 217 25.41 6.45 -0.39
CA TYR A 217 26.59 5.74 -0.86
C TYR A 217 27.71 5.84 0.18
N ALA A 218 28.27 4.71 0.60
CA ALA A 218 29.46 4.65 1.47
C ALA A 218 30.68 4.12 0.72
N GLU A 219 31.88 4.58 1.10
CA GLU A 219 33.15 4.16 0.50
C GLU A 219 33.53 2.75 0.97
N VAL A 220 33.85 1.86 0.03
CA VAL A 220 34.49 0.57 0.29
C VAL A 220 35.92 0.83 0.75
N VAL A 221 36.18 0.66 2.04
CA VAL A 221 37.53 0.84 2.61
C VAL A 221 38.39 -0.41 2.50
N ASP A 222 37.77 -1.59 2.49
CA ASP A 222 38.46 -2.88 2.38
C ASP A 222 37.53 -3.96 1.81
N ILE A 223 38.09 -4.81 0.96
CA ILE A 223 37.42 -6.00 0.45
C ILE A 223 38.37 -7.20 0.48
N GLU A 224 38.05 -8.18 1.31
CA GLU A 224 38.92 -9.34 1.55
C GLU A 224 38.19 -10.63 1.20
N GLN A 225 38.80 -11.48 0.38
CA GLN A 225 38.29 -12.83 0.20
C GLN A 225 38.53 -13.64 1.47
N ILE A 226 37.45 -14.02 2.14
CA ILE A 226 37.49 -14.84 3.34
C ILE A 226 37.15 -16.30 3.02
N GLY A 227 37.23 -17.14 4.06
CA GLY A 227 36.91 -18.55 3.98
C GLY A 227 35.44 -18.84 3.64
N SER A 228 35.08 -20.12 3.72
CA SER A 228 33.70 -20.53 3.50
C SER A 228 32.82 -20.19 4.70
N ALA A 229 31.67 -19.57 4.46
CA ALA A 229 30.61 -19.35 5.44
C ALA A 229 29.26 -19.87 4.92
N ASP A 230 28.30 -20.05 5.83
CA ASP A 230 26.93 -20.42 5.50
C ASP A 230 26.20 -19.18 4.96
N ARG A 231 25.84 -19.23 3.67
CA ARG A 231 25.19 -18.15 2.92
C ARG A 231 23.71 -18.46 2.72
N VAL A 232 22.87 -17.45 2.87
CA VAL A 232 21.43 -17.49 2.70
C VAL A 232 21.04 -16.93 1.32
N CYS A 233 20.26 -17.70 0.56
CA CYS A 233 19.44 -17.16 -0.54
C CYS A 233 18.01 -17.07 -0.06
N VAL A 234 17.34 -15.98 -0.38
CA VAL A 234 15.90 -15.81 -0.20
C VAL A 234 15.24 -15.95 -1.57
N ASP A 235 14.37 -16.95 -1.72
CA ASP A 235 13.50 -17.10 -2.88
C ASP A 235 12.12 -16.54 -2.51
N THR A 236 11.63 -15.54 -3.25
CA THR A 236 10.32 -14.90 -3.09
C THR A 236 9.24 -15.64 -3.87
N GLY A 237 7.98 -15.45 -3.46
CA GLY A 237 6.78 -15.87 -4.20
C GLY A 237 6.46 -14.99 -5.40
N SER A 238 7.06 -13.79 -5.45
CA SER A 238 6.88 -12.81 -6.53
C SER A 238 8.11 -12.73 -7.42
N LEU A 239 7.90 -12.29 -8.67
CA LEU A 239 9.00 -11.85 -9.52
C LEU A 239 9.53 -10.49 -9.03
N LEU A 240 10.82 -10.29 -9.25
CA LEU A 240 11.61 -9.13 -8.88
C LEU A 240 12.03 -8.42 -10.17
N GLU A 241 11.82 -7.11 -10.19
CA GLU A 241 12.24 -6.21 -11.23
C GLU A 241 13.75 -6.02 -11.23
N HIS A 242 14.25 -5.44 -12.31
CA HIS A 242 15.69 -5.45 -12.54
C HIS A 242 16.43 -4.70 -11.45
N ASP A 243 16.00 -3.49 -11.12
CA ASP A 243 16.52 -2.58 -10.10
C ASP A 243 16.23 -3.01 -8.66
N GLU A 244 15.37 -3.99 -8.42
CA GLU A 244 15.02 -4.43 -7.06
C GLU A 244 16.09 -5.30 -6.39
N GLY A 245 16.05 -5.29 -5.06
CA GLY A 245 16.94 -6.05 -4.19
C GLY A 245 16.43 -6.13 -2.74
N MET A 246 17.32 -6.54 -1.85
CA MET A 246 17.11 -6.51 -0.39
C MET A 246 18.23 -5.74 0.28
N LEU A 247 17.89 -5.06 1.37
CA LEU A 247 18.85 -4.41 2.26
C LEU A 247 19.35 -5.42 3.31
N VAL A 248 20.66 -5.64 3.35
CA VAL A 248 21.30 -6.67 4.19
C VAL A 248 22.64 -6.21 4.77
N GLY A 249 22.91 -6.52 6.03
CA GLY A 249 24.15 -6.07 6.68
C GLY A 249 24.46 -6.84 7.95
N SER A 250 25.71 -6.85 8.41
CA SER A 250 26.05 -7.49 9.71
C SER A 250 25.63 -6.64 10.90
N MET A 251 25.28 -5.37 10.66
CA MET A 251 24.87 -4.39 11.66
C MET A 251 23.48 -3.88 11.28
N SER A 252 22.56 -3.77 12.24
CA SER A 252 21.17 -3.35 11.94
C SER A 252 21.10 -1.91 11.44
N ARG A 253 22.04 -1.07 11.88
CA ARG A 253 22.19 0.34 11.47
C ARG A 253 22.70 0.56 10.06
N GLY A 254 23.25 -0.46 9.40
CA GLY A 254 23.95 -0.31 8.12
C GLY A 254 23.71 -1.51 7.21
N LEU A 255 22.76 -1.38 6.29
CA LEU A 255 22.29 -2.46 5.42
C LEU A 255 22.63 -2.16 3.97
N VAL A 256 23.51 -2.96 3.38
CA VAL A 256 23.94 -2.83 1.98
C VAL A 256 22.86 -3.34 1.04
N PHE A 257 22.65 -2.65 -0.07
CA PHE A 257 21.75 -3.08 -1.12
C PHE A 257 22.33 -4.27 -1.92
N VAL A 258 21.60 -5.39 -1.98
CA VAL A 258 21.94 -6.55 -2.82
C VAL A 258 20.84 -6.79 -3.84
N HIS A 259 21.18 -6.69 -5.12
CA HIS A 259 20.22 -6.91 -6.21
C HIS A 259 19.68 -8.34 -6.24
N ALA A 260 18.46 -8.46 -6.73
CA ALA A 260 17.90 -9.71 -7.22
C ALA A 260 18.75 -10.33 -8.35
N GLU A 261 18.68 -11.66 -8.48
CA GLU A 261 19.34 -12.45 -9.55
C GLU A 261 18.60 -12.27 -10.90
N THR A 262 18.35 -11.02 -11.30
CA THR A 262 17.64 -10.61 -12.53
C THR A 262 18.61 -10.39 -13.69
N ALA A 263 19.86 -10.03 -13.39
CA ALA A 263 20.89 -9.80 -14.39
C ALA A 263 21.19 -11.06 -15.21
N LYS A 264 21.23 -10.92 -16.54
CA LYS A 264 21.61 -12.00 -17.45
C LYS A 264 23.11 -12.30 -17.30
N SER A 265 23.45 -13.53 -16.95
CA SER A 265 24.82 -14.05 -17.01
C SER A 265 24.99 -14.97 -18.22
N PRO A 266 26.14 -14.96 -18.92
CA PRO A 266 26.43 -15.93 -19.97
C PRO A 266 26.58 -17.36 -19.44
N TYR A 267 26.77 -17.54 -18.13
CA TYR A 267 27.06 -18.84 -17.51
C TYR A 267 25.87 -19.44 -16.76
N VAL A 268 24.94 -18.61 -16.28
CA VAL A 268 23.81 -19.05 -15.44
C VAL A 268 22.55 -18.28 -15.84
N ALA A 269 21.44 -19.00 -15.95
CA ALA A 269 20.13 -18.38 -16.17
C ALA A 269 19.71 -17.55 -14.95
N SER A 270 19.14 -16.37 -15.19
CA SER A 270 18.61 -15.52 -14.14
C SER A 270 17.48 -16.20 -13.38
N ARG A 271 17.34 -15.84 -12.11
CA ARG A 271 16.27 -16.27 -11.22
C ARG A 271 15.66 -15.00 -10.64
N PRO A 272 14.74 -14.34 -11.38
CA PRO A 272 14.15 -13.06 -11.00
C PRO A 272 13.14 -13.21 -9.85
N PHE A 273 13.40 -14.10 -8.91
CA PHE A 273 12.64 -14.34 -7.68
C PHE A 273 13.62 -14.63 -6.52
N ARG A 274 14.94 -14.47 -6.74
CA ARG A 274 15.98 -14.83 -5.79
C ARG A 274 16.87 -13.65 -5.48
N VAL A 275 17.15 -13.46 -4.21
CA VAL A 275 18.24 -12.61 -3.73
C VAL A 275 19.28 -13.49 -3.03
N ASN A 276 20.54 -13.34 -3.42
CA ASN A 276 21.67 -14.00 -2.77
C ASN A 276 22.14 -13.12 -1.61
N ALA A 277 21.31 -13.05 -0.56
CA ALA A 277 21.32 -12.03 0.48
C ALA A 277 22.66 -11.87 1.20
N GLY A 278 23.17 -12.89 1.88
CA GLY A 278 24.37 -12.73 2.72
C GLY A 278 24.65 -13.93 3.60
N ALA A 279 25.49 -13.75 4.62
CA ALA A 279 25.76 -14.78 5.62
C ALA A 279 24.57 -14.95 6.60
N VAL A 280 24.48 -16.12 7.25
CA VAL A 280 23.41 -16.45 8.20
C VAL A 280 23.19 -15.43 9.33
N HIS A 281 24.24 -14.74 9.77
CA HIS A 281 24.19 -13.75 10.85
C HIS A 281 23.80 -12.35 10.39
N ALA A 282 23.76 -12.09 9.07
CA ALA A 282 23.42 -10.77 8.58
C ALA A 282 21.92 -10.51 8.79
N TYR A 283 21.59 -9.26 9.09
CA TYR A 283 20.24 -8.76 9.13
C TYR A 283 19.70 -8.57 7.72
N VAL A 284 18.38 -8.67 7.61
CA VAL A 284 17.58 -8.24 6.47
C VAL A 284 16.46 -7.34 6.98
N ARG A 285 16.16 -6.28 6.24
CA ARG A 285 15.08 -5.35 6.59
C ARG A 285 13.70 -5.99 6.37
N THR A 286 12.79 -5.76 7.30
CA THR A 286 11.39 -6.24 7.23
C THR A 286 10.43 -5.07 6.93
N PRO A 287 9.23 -5.34 6.39
CA PRO A 287 8.31 -4.27 5.97
C PRO A 287 7.84 -3.33 7.08
N ASP A 288 7.87 -3.78 8.33
CA ASP A 288 7.53 -3.01 9.54
C ASP A 288 8.62 -2.00 9.96
N GLY A 289 9.65 -1.78 9.15
CA GLY A 289 10.79 -0.95 9.52
C GLY A 289 11.83 -1.66 10.39
N GLY A 290 11.61 -2.94 10.71
CA GLY A 290 12.48 -3.75 11.56
C GLY A 290 13.60 -4.45 10.81
N THR A 291 14.31 -5.32 11.53
CA THR A 291 15.29 -6.24 10.96
C THR A 291 15.16 -7.63 11.57
N LYS A 292 15.38 -8.67 10.76
CA LYS A 292 15.50 -10.07 11.22
C LYS A 292 16.85 -10.66 10.79
N TYR A 293 17.34 -11.67 11.50
CA TYR A 293 18.47 -12.43 11.00
C TYR A 293 18.07 -13.23 9.76
N LEU A 294 18.93 -13.27 8.75
CA LEU A 294 18.70 -14.09 7.54
C LEU A 294 18.50 -15.58 7.87
N SER A 295 19.10 -16.07 8.97
CA SER A 295 18.89 -17.45 9.43
C SER A 295 17.51 -17.72 10.04
N GLU A 296 16.78 -16.69 10.44
CA GLU A 296 15.46 -16.81 11.07
C GLU A 296 14.33 -16.82 10.06
N LEU A 297 14.58 -16.34 8.83
CA LEU A 297 13.60 -16.38 7.76
C LEU A 297 13.15 -17.81 7.44
N GLN A 298 11.85 -17.96 7.23
CA GLN A 298 11.21 -19.20 6.81
C GLN A 298 10.18 -18.94 5.69
N SER A 299 9.68 -20.02 5.09
CA SER A 299 8.60 -19.92 4.11
C SER A 299 7.35 -19.31 4.75
N GLY A 300 6.75 -18.34 4.06
CA GLY A 300 5.57 -17.61 4.54
C GLY A 300 5.90 -16.34 5.32
N ASP A 301 7.17 -16.09 5.67
CA ASP A 301 7.57 -14.79 6.21
C ASP A 301 7.52 -13.71 5.12
N GLU A 302 7.38 -12.46 5.54
CA GLU A 302 7.50 -11.28 4.68
C GLU A 302 8.90 -10.67 4.76
N VAL A 303 9.39 -10.20 3.62
CA VAL A 303 10.63 -9.44 3.48
C VAL A 303 10.36 -8.17 2.69
N GLN A 304 11.11 -7.12 3.01
CA GLN A 304 11.05 -5.88 2.26
C GLN A 304 11.97 -5.93 1.05
N LEU A 305 11.42 -5.60 -0.10
CA LEU A 305 12.14 -5.29 -1.33
C LEU A 305 12.30 -3.79 -1.44
N VAL A 306 13.43 -3.37 -2.01
CA VAL A 306 13.74 -1.96 -2.24
C VAL A 306 14.28 -1.82 -3.66
N ASP A 307 13.90 -0.77 -4.37
CA ASP A 307 14.50 -0.38 -5.65
C ASP A 307 15.65 0.63 -5.48
N LEU A 308 16.22 1.10 -6.58
CA LEU A 308 17.34 2.04 -6.55
C LEU A 308 16.93 3.49 -6.18
N GLU A 309 15.63 3.79 -6.18
CA GLU A 309 15.06 5.09 -5.82
C GLU A 309 14.55 5.10 -4.36
N GLY A 310 14.75 4.00 -3.63
CA GLY A 310 14.35 3.86 -2.24
C GLY A 310 12.88 3.45 -2.06
N ASN A 311 12.13 3.21 -3.15
CA ASN A 311 10.75 2.74 -3.02
C ASN A 311 10.77 1.31 -2.49
N THR A 312 9.94 1.07 -1.48
CA THR A 312 9.83 -0.24 -0.86
C THR A 312 8.60 -0.97 -1.39
N ARG A 313 8.59 -2.30 -1.26
CA ARG A 313 7.38 -3.14 -1.30
C ARG A 313 7.61 -4.47 -0.61
N GLU A 314 6.55 -5.20 -0.34
CA GLU A 314 6.61 -6.48 0.35
C GLU A 314 6.69 -7.66 -0.62
N ALA A 315 7.35 -8.74 -0.17
CA ALA A 315 7.27 -10.02 -0.84
C ALA A 315 7.25 -11.18 0.17
N ILE A 316 6.43 -12.19 -0.14
CA ILE A 316 6.38 -13.43 0.62
C ILE A 316 7.61 -14.28 0.31
N VAL A 317 8.28 -14.77 1.34
CA VAL A 317 9.37 -15.75 1.22
C VAL A 317 8.77 -17.11 0.86
N GLY A 318 9.10 -17.61 -0.33
CA GLY A 318 8.74 -18.97 -0.75
C GLY A 318 9.71 -20.03 -0.22
N ARG A 319 11.02 -19.71 -0.18
CA ARG A 319 12.04 -20.64 0.34
C ARG A 319 13.31 -19.91 0.77
N VAL A 320 13.87 -20.33 1.90
CA VAL A 320 15.22 -19.94 2.33
C VAL A 320 16.20 -21.08 2.09
N LYS A 321 17.32 -20.80 1.41
CA LYS A 321 18.37 -21.79 1.11
C LYS A 321 19.70 -21.40 1.75
N ILE A 322 20.13 -22.19 2.72
CA ILE A 322 21.42 -22.03 3.41
C ILE A 322 22.43 -23.04 2.84
N GLU A 323 23.58 -22.55 2.36
CA GLU A 323 24.67 -23.41 1.88
C GLU A 323 26.05 -22.76 2.06
N LYS A 324 27.10 -23.59 2.13
CA LYS A 324 28.48 -23.12 2.30
C LYS A 324 29.06 -22.59 1.00
N ARG A 325 29.52 -21.34 1.01
CA ARG A 325 30.20 -20.67 -0.11
C ARG A 325 31.39 -19.85 0.36
N PRO A 326 32.43 -19.66 -0.49
CA PRO A 326 33.43 -18.63 -0.27
C PRO A 326 32.77 -17.24 -0.24
N MET A 327 33.22 -16.38 0.67
CA MET A 327 32.66 -15.04 0.85
C MET A 327 33.73 -13.97 0.68
N PHE A 328 33.31 -12.75 0.42
CA PHE A 328 34.07 -11.54 0.69
C PHE A 328 33.60 -10.94 2.01
N ARG A 329 34.53 -10.42 2.80
CA ARG A 329 34.24 -9.39 3.80
C ARG A 329 34.34 -8.05 3.08
N VAL A 330 33.26 -7.29 3.08
CA VAL A 330 33.19 -5.94 2.52
C VAL A 330 33.04 -4.98 3.68
N ALA A 331 34.01 -4.08 3.85
CA ALA A 331 33.99 -3.04 4.86
C ALA A 331 33.77 -1.69 4.20
N LEU A 332 32.85 -0.92 4.78
CA LEU A 332 32.39 0.38 4.31
C LEU A 332 32.64 1.45 5.37
N GLU A 333 32.85 2.68 4.94
CA GLU A 333 32.89 3.88 5.77
C GLU A 333 31.91 4.91 5.21
N THR A 334 30.96 5.37 6.04
CA THR A 334 30.02 6.43 5.68
C THR A 334 30.73 7.79 5.71
N ASP A 335 30.11 8.82 5.11
CA ASP A 335 30.66 10.19 5.11
C ASP A 335 30.86 10.75 6.54
N ASP A 336 30.08 10.28 7.51
CA ASP A 336 30.19 10.64 8.93
C ASP A 336 31.27 9.83 9.70
N GLY A 337 31.99 8.94 9.00
CA GLY A 337 33.10 8.16 9.53
C GLY A 337 32.67 6.87 10.25
N ASP A 338 31.44 6.41 10.03
CA ASP A 338 30.93 5.20 10.63
C ASP A 338 31.30 3.95 9.84
N HIS A 339 31.78 2.93 10.53
CA HIS A 339 32.24 1.68 9.91
C HIS A 339 31.16 0.61 9.87
N ILE A 340 30.88 0.10 8.68
CA ILE A 340 29.88 -0.96 8.43
C ILE A 340 30.59 -2.13 7.78
N GLU A 341 30.16 -3.35 8.06
CA GLU A 341 30.68 -4.53 7.37
C GLU A 341 29.61 -5.58 7.05
N THR A 342 29.81 -6.28 5.96
CA THR A 342 28.94 -7.38 5.55
C THR A 342 29.73 -8.51 4.88
N LEU A 343 29.13 -9.70 4.88
CA LEU A 343 29.65 -10.86 4.18
C LEU A 343 28.78 -11.17 2.98
N LEU A 344 29.34 -10.96 1.79
CA LEU A 344 28.69 -11.27 0.51
C LEU A 344 29.38 -12.45 -0.17
N GLN A 345 28.61 -13.25 -0.90
CA GLN A 345 29.19 -14.39 -1.60
C GLN A 345 30.20 -13.91 -2.66
N ASN A 346 31.36 -14.57 -2.71
CA ASN A 346 32.34 -14.37 -3.78
C ASN A 346 31.83 -15.07 -5.05
N ALA A 347 31.02 -14.35 -5.83
CA ALA A 347 30.55 -14.78 -7.15
C ALA A 347 30.13 -13.60 -8.01
N GLU A 348 30.37 -13.71 -9.32
CA GLU A 348 30.00 -12.70 -10.33
C GLU A 348 28.48 -12.43 -10.42
N THR A 349 27.68 -13.38 -9.94
CA THR A 349 26.22 -13.34 -9.93
C THR A 349 25.66 -12.48 -8.79
N ILE A 350 26.48 -12.14 -7.80
CA ILE A 350 26.08 -11.22 -6.73
C ILE A 350 26.33 -9.82 -7.24
N LYS A 351 25.26 -9.05 -7.37
CA LYS A 351 25.30 -7.70 -7.91
C LYS A 351 24.92 -6.70 -6.83
N VAL A 352 25.66 -5.60 -6.77
CA VAL A 352 25.42 -4.47 -5.87
C VAL A 352 25.47 -3.17 -6.68
N PRO A 353 24.77 -2.11 -6.23
CA PRO A 353 24.80 -0.83 -6.92
C PRO A 353 26.05 -0.05 -6.52
N THR A 354 26.85 0.36 -7.50
CA THR A 354 27.92 1.34 -7.33
C THR A 354 27.61 2.61 -8.11
N ALA A 355 28.45 3.64 -7.96
CA ALA A 355 28.40 4.83 -8.81
C ALA A 355 28.54 4.54 -10.32
N GLU A 356 29.13 3.39 -10.68
CA GLU A 356 29.25 2.91 -12.07
C GLU A 356 28.03 2.10 -12.53
N GLY A 357 27.06 1.88 -11.64
CA GLY A 357 25.86 1.10 -11.86
C GLY A 357 25.94 -0.30 -11.24
N ARG A 358 25.27 -1.26 -11.88
CA ARG A 358 25.20 -2.63 -11.35
C ARG A 358 26.54 -3.36 -11.48
N THR A 359 27.20 -3.60 -10.35
CA THR A 359 28.56 -4.13 -10.29
C THR A 359 28.60 -5.49 -9.61
N ALA A 360 29.46 -6.39 -10.08
CA ALA A 360 29.64 -7.68 -9.41
C ALA A 360 30.45 -7.51 -8.13
N VAL A 361 30.12 -8.24 -7.06
CA VAL A 361 30.92 -8.20 -5.83
C VAL A 361 32.38 -8.63 -6.08
N THR A 362 32.64 -9.47 -7.10
CA THR A 362 33.99 -9.87 -7.52
C THR A 362 34.80 -8.76 -8.17
N ASP A 363 34.13 -7.71 -8.64
CA ASP A 363 34.74 -6.60 -9.38
C ASP A 363 34.86 -5.34 -8.49
N LEU A 364 34.46 -5.42 -7.22
CA LEU A 364 34.60 -4.34 -6.25
C LEU A 364 36.05 -4.17 -5.80
N GLU A 365 36.45 -2.92 -5.64
CA GLU A 365 37.76 -2.52 -5.13
C GLU A 365 37.61 -1.46 -4.04
N ALA A 366 38.67 -1.26 -3.24
CA ALA A 366 38.69 -0.16 -2.28
C ALA A 366 38.62 1.20 -3.01
N GLY A 367 37.78 2.10 -2.52
CA GLY A 367 37.45 3.39 -3.15
C GLY A 367 36.16 3.37 -3.98
N ASP A 368 35.59 2.19 -4.27
CA ASP A 368 34.24 2.10 -4.81
C ASP A 368 33.21 2.60 -3.80
N HIS A 369 32.06 3.06 -4.28
CA HIS A 369 30.98 3.52 -3.41
C HIS A 369 29.78 2.60 -3.55
N LEU A 370 29.30 2.01 -2.45
CA LEU A 370 28.16 1.09 -2.43
C LEU A 370 26.91 1.75 -1.86
N LEU A 371 25.78 1.49 -2.50
CA LEU A 371 24.47 1.93 -2.01
C LEU A 371 24.07 1.12 -0.77
N LEU A 372 23.67 1.82 0.28
CA LEU A 372 23.17 1.24 1.53
C LEU A 372 22.02 2.07 2.09
N TYR A 373 21.32 1.47 3.05
CA TYR A 373 20.49 2.16 4.01
C TYR A 373 21.26 2.29 5.32
N TYR A 374 21.35 3.51 5.83
CA TYR A 374 22.06 3.82 7.07
C TYR A 374 21.12 4.56 8.03
N GLU A 375 21.17 4.18 9.32
CA GLU A 375 20.50 4.90 10.39
C GLU A 375 21.46 5.11 11.56
N ASP A 376 21.55 6.34 12.06
CA ASP A 376 22.39 6.68 13.23
C ASP A 376 21.99 5.93 14.51
N THR A 377 20.78 5.37 14.58
CA THR A 377 20.23 4.72 15.77
C THR A 377 20.13 3.22 15.57
N ALA A 378 20.89 2.42 16.34
CA ALA A 378 20.82 0.97 16.30
C ALA A 378 19.41 0.47 16.69
N ARG A 379 18.68 -0.16 15.76
CA ARG A 379 17.40 -0.83 16.05
C ARG A 379 17.66 -2.24 16.61
N HIS A 380 16.99 -2.61 17.70
CA HIS A 380 17.01 -3.97 18.26
C HIS A 380 15.57 -4.44 18.43
N PHE A 381 15.17 -5.49 17.69
CA PHE A 381 13.79 -6.02 17.64
C PHE A 381 12.70 -4.99 17.29
N GLY A 382 12.94 -4.14 16.29
CA GLY A 382 11.91 -3.24 15.74
C GLY A 382 11.59 -2.01 16.59
N GLU A 383 12.23 -1.82 17.75
CA GLU A 383 12.14 -0.59 18.54
C GLU A 383 13.43 0.25 18.41
N ALA A 384 13.28 1.55 18.20
CA ALA A 384 14.38 2.52 18.24
C ALA A 384 14.82 2.69 19.71
N VAL A 385 15.94 2.09 20.07
CA VAL A 385 16.50 2.19 21.41
C VAL A 385 17.83 2.93 21.31
N GLU A 386 18.00 4.02 22.06
CA GLU A 386 19.33 4.57 22.39
C GLU A 386 20.06 3.60 23.33
N GLU A 387 20.34 2.37 22.88
CA GLU A 387 21.16 1.41 23.62
C GLU A 387 22.59 1.44 23.07
N SER A 388 23.56 1.43 23.98
CA SER A 388 24.98 1.30 23.64
C SER A 388 25.28 -0.13 23.21
N ILE A 389 24.90 -0.49 21.98
CA ILE A 389 25.23 -1.78 21.37
C ILE A 389 26.62 -1.65 20.71
N ILE A 390 27.49 -2.63 20.94
CA ILE A 390 28.79 -2.72 20.26
C ILE A 390 28.76 -3.96 19.37
N GLU A 391 28.50 -3.77 18.07
CA GLU A 391 28.67 -4.78 17.03
C GLU A 391 30.12 -4.72 16.52
N LYS A 392 30.79 -5.87 16.30
CA LYS A 392 32.22 -5.97 15.99
C LYS A 392 32.57 -7.02 14.96
#